data_AF-A0A8J2P0V3-F1
#
_entry.id   AF-A0A8J2P0V3-F1
#
_cell.length_a   1.000
_cell.length_b   1.000
_cell.length_c   1.000
_cell.angle_alpha   90.00
_cell.angle_beta   90.00
_cell.angle_gamma   90.00
#
_symmetry.space_group_name_H-M   'P 1'
#
loop_
_entity.id
_entity.type
_entity.pdbx_description
1 polymer ?
#
loop_
_entity_poly.entity_id
_entity_poly.type
_entity_poly.pdbx_seq_one_letter_code
_entity_poly.pdbx_strand_id
1 'polypeptide(L)'
;MLKKMNAKFLKEVSAVECVVAAFENDQVACVGWGDLLYSAIAKNLTLAMGIDPLFISQNSLINNWLAFGLRKDSQYTEALNYIATSYAEAGLVEKWKEDINFKYKQTGKTWISTQTQSKVFEKLTQMTLGRLNEPKPFRIENVQVSFIIFVVGVSLSSFYFFKENLNVIFKNMGY
;
A
#
# COMPACT_ATOMS: atom_id res chain seq x y z
N MET A 1 -17.91 16.42 -2.85
CA MET A 1 -17.99 17.81 -2.35
C MET A 1 -16.61 18.23 -1.89
N LEU A 2 -15.77 18.79 -2.77
CA LEU A 2 -14.41 19.23 -2.43
C LEU A 2 -14.48 20.59 -1.72
N LYS A 3 -14.40 20.59 -0.39
CA LYS A 3 -14.18 21.82 0.39
C LYS A 3 -12.89 22.46 -0.12
N LYS A 4 -12.93 23.76 -0.45
CA LYS A 4 -11.75 24.56 -0.83
C LYS A 4 -10.67 24.37 0.25
N MET A 5 -9.63 23.60 -0.06
CA MET A 5 -8.41 23.56 0.75
C MET A 5 -7.72 24.89 0.58
N ASN A 6 -7.83 25.77 1.57
CA ASN A 6 -6.94 26.92 1.67
C ASN A 6 -5.55 26.38 2.02
N ALA A 7 -4.75 26.11 0.99
CA ALA A 7 -3.41 25.56 1.12
C ALA A 7 -2.51 26.54 1.89
N LYS A 8 -2.46 26.40 3.22
CA LYS A 8 -1.40 26.98 4.03
C LYS A 8 -0.21 26.03 3.91
N PHE A 9 0.69 26.34 3.00
CA PHE A 9 1.99 25.67 2.94
C PHE A 9 2.73 25.99 4.25
N LEU A 10 2.95 24.97 5.08
CA LEU A 10 3.78 25.09 6.25
C LEU A 10 5.22 25.26 5.78
N LYS A 11 5.78 26.46 5.98
CA LYS A 11 7.13 26.82 5.56
C LYS A 11 8.09 26.34 6.67
N GLU A 12 8.89 25.32 6.37
CA GLU A 12 9.91 24.72 7.26
C GLU A 12 9.36 23.95 8.47
N VAL A 13 8.72 22.82 8.19
CA VAL A 13 8.28 21.87 9.21
C VAL A 13 8.96 20.54 8.94
N SER A 14 9.48 19.89 9.99
CA SER A 14 10.10 18.57 9.85
C SER A 14 9.10 17.59 9.22
N ALA A 15 9.59 16.55 8.53
CA ALA A 15 8.69 15.54 7.94
C ALA A 15 7.72 14.94 8.97
N VAL A 16 8.17 14.82 10.22
CA VAL A 16 7.37 14.34 11.35
C VAL A 16 6.23 15.29 11.66
N GLU A 17 6.53 16.56 11.94
CA GLU A 17 5.52 17.56 12.29
C GLU A 17 4.55 17.80 11.13
N CYS A 18 5.01 17.72 9.88
CA CYS A 18 4.18 17.88 8.69
C CYS A 18 3.15 16.74 8.58
N VAL A 19 3.60 15.50 8.78
CA VAL A 19 2.76 14.30 8.81
C VAL A 19 1.79 14.32 9.98
N VAL A 20 2.24 14.71 11.17
CA VAL A 20 1.37 14.81 12.36
C VAL A 20 0.32 15.91 12.16
N ALA A 21 0.69 17.08 11.66
CA ALA A 21 -0.25 18.16 11.39
C ALA A 21 -1.30 17.79 10.33
N ALA A 22 -0.90 17.08 9.26
CA ALA A 22 -1.81 16.55 8.25
C ALA A 22 -2.73 15.46 8.82
N PHE A 23 -2.24 14.66 9.77
CA PHE A 23 -3.07 13.67 10.45
C PHE A 23 -4.05 14.30 11.44
N GLU A 24 -3.65 15.33 12.16
CA GLU A 24 -4.53 16.01 13.12
C GLU A 24 -5.60 16.84 12.41
N ASN A 25 -5.27 17.50 11.29
CA ASN A 25 -6.16 18.40 10.56
C ASN A 25 -6.39 17.96 9.12
N ASP A 26 -7.61 17.51 8.82
CA ASP A 26 -8.04 17.02 7.50
C ASP A 26 -8.00 18.08 6.39
N GLN A 27 -7.78 19.36 6.72
CA GLN A 27 -7.62 20.46 5.75
C GLN A 27 -6.17 20.73 5.35
N VAL A 28 -5.20 20.03 5.96
CA VAL A 28 -3.77 20.22 5.73
C VAL A 28 -3.23 19.06 4.90
N ALA A 29 -2.57 19.37 3.79
CA ALA A 29 -1.79 18.39 3.04
C ALA A 29 -0.31 18.55 3.38
N CYS A 30 0.35 17.41 3.64
CA CYS A 30 1.80 17.36 3.76
C CYS A 30 2.42 17.05 2.40
N VAL A 31 3.34 17.90 1.93
CA VAL A 31 4.08 17.71 0.67
C VAL A 31 5.55 17.55 1.02
N GLY A 32 6.18 16.48 0.54
CA GLY A 32 7.56 16.15 0.84
C GLY A 32 8.05 14.93 0.07
N TRP A 33 9.27 14.51 0.38
CA TRP A 33 9.88 13.33 -0.23
C TRP A 33 9.18 12.06 0.22
N GLY A 34 8.72 11.24 -0.73
CA GLY A 34 7.94 10.03 -0.44
C GLY A 34 8.56 9.16 0.65
N ASP A 35 9.81 8.73 0.46
CA ASP A 35 10.52 7.85 1.42
C ASP A 35 10.59 8.45 2.83
N LEU A 36 10.77 9.78 2.95
CA LEU A 36 10.80 10.47 4.25
C LEU A 36 9.41 10.56 4.88
N LEU A 37 8.37 10.80 4.09
CA LEU A 37 6.99 10.82 4.58
C LEU A 37 6.54 9.43 5.04
N TYR A 38 6.83 8.38 4.26
CA TYR A 38 6.57 6.99 4.65
C TYR A 38 7.25 6.65 5.98
N SER A 39 8.53 7.01 6.12
CA SER A 39 9.29 6.77 7.35
C SER A 39 8.72 7.56 8.53
N ALA A 40 8.31 8.82 8.32
CA ALA A 40 7.70 9.65 9.36
C ALA A 40 6.34 9.11 9.81
N ILE A 41 5.50 8.63 8.88
CA ILE A 41 4.23 7.97 9.17
C ILE A 41 4.48 6.70 9.96
N ALA A 42 5.36 5.82 9.48
CA ALA A 42 5.70 4.56 10.14
C ALA A 42 6.17 4.78 11.57
N LYS A 43 7.05 5.78 11.78
CA LYS A 43 7.65 6.07 13.08
C LYS A 43 6.71 6.76 14.08
N ASN A 44 5.73 7.54 13.64
CA ASN A 44 4.93 8.38 14.55
C ASN A 44 3.43 8.06 14.56
N LEU A 45 2.91 7.42 13.51
CA LEU A 45 1.48 7.20 13.32
C LEU A 45 1.12 5.71 13.19
N THR A 46 1.86 4.81 13.83
CA THR A 46 1.58 3.37 13.78
C THR A 46 1.02 2.89 15.11
N LEU A 47 -0.27 2.51 15.15
CA LEU A 47 -0.88 1.85 16.33
C LEU A 47 -1.01 0.32 16.15
N ALA A 48 -1.37 -0.12 14.95
CA ALA A 48 -1.48 -1.53 14.57
C ALA A 48 -0.75 -1.78 13.25
N MET A 49 -0.14 -2.96 13.13
CA MET A 49 0.55 -3.34 11.90
C MET A 49 -0.47 -3.48 10.76
N GLY A 50 -0.15 -2.92 9.58
CA GLY A 50 -1.01 -2.99 8.39
C GLY A 50 -2.09 -1.91 8.29
N ILE A 51 -2.15 -0.97 9.23
CA ILE A 51 -3.03 0.20 9.15
C ILE A 51 -2.18 1.45 8.95
N ASP A 52 -2.17 1.96 7.73
CA ASP A 52 -1.63 3.29 7.45
C ASP A 52 -2.76 4.33 7.59
N PRO A 53 -2.60 5.33 8.46
CA PRO A 53 -3.67 6.26 8.82
C PRO A 53 -3.79 7.46 7.87
N LEU A 54 -2.76 7.69 7.06
CA LEU A 54 -2.75 8.74 6.04
C LEU A 54 -2.77 8.11 4.66
N PHE A 55 -3.56 8.73 3.78
CA PHE A 55 -3.53 8.41 2.36
C PHE A 55 -2.38 9.17 1.70
N ILE A 56 -1.51 8.45 1.01
CA ILE A 56 -0.43 9.04 0.21
C ILE A 56 -0.86 9.01 -1.24
N SER A 57 -0.85 10.18 -1.89
CA SER A 57 -1.16 10.30 -3.32
C SER A 57 -0.20 9.46 -4.14
N GLN A 58 -0.74 8.66 -5.07
CA GLN A 58 0.06 7.92 -6.05
C GLN A 58 0.69 8.83 -7.11
N ASN A 59 0.14 10.04 -7.29
CA ASN A 59 0.68 11.03 -8.20
C ASN A 59 1.84 11.75 -7.52
N SER A 60 3.06 11.42 -7.93
CA SER A 60 4.24 12.20 -7.60
C SER A 60 4.30 13.45 -8.49
N LEU A 61 4.64 14.58 -7.89
CA LEU A 61 4.90 15.81 -8.65
C LEU A 61 6.22 15.72 -9.41
N ILE A 62 7.21 15.06 -8.80
CA ILE A 62 8.55 14.86 -9.34
C ILE A 62 9.04 13.47 -8.91
N ASN A 63 9.52 12.68 -9.86
CA ASN A 63 10.22 11.42 -9.59
C ASN A 63 11.72 11.68 -9.56
N ASN A 64 12.29 11.79 -8.35
CA ASN A 64 13.72 11.89 -8.15
C ASN A 64 14.23 10.72 -7.32
N TRP A 65 15.39 10.22 -7.70
CA TRP A 65 16.13 9.24 -6.93
C TRP A 65 17.14 9.94 -6.04
N LEU A 66 17.35 9.39 -4.84
CA LEU A 66 18.47 9.80 -4.00
C LEU A 66 19.77 9.34 -4.67
N ALA A 67 20.72 10.25 -4.80
CA ALA A 67 22.00 9.99 -5.46
C ALA A 67 23.16 10.41 -4.55
N PHE A 68 24.31 9.78 -4.76
CA PHE A 68 25.54 10.18 -4.10
C PHE A 68 26.11 11.42 -4.79
N GLY A 69 26.25 12.52 -4.04
CA GLY A 69 26.94 13.71 -4.52
C GLY A 69 28.44 13.51 -4.46
N LEU A 70 29.10 13.44 -5.62
CA LEU A 70 30.56 13.34 -5.75
C LEU A 70 31.14 14.60 -6.40
N ARG A 71 32.42 14.86 -6.18
CA ARG A 71 33.16 15.87 -6.97
C ARG A 71 33.15 15.45 -8.44
N LYS A 72 33.03 16.42 -9.35
CA LYS A 72 32.89 16.21 -10.80
C LYS A 72 33.90 15.21 -11.38
N ASP A 73 35.15 15.28 -10.93
CA ASP A 73 36.26 14.46 -11.44
C ASP A 73 36.66 13.35 -10.44
N SER A 74 35.70 12.88 -9.63
CA SER A 74 35.94 11.78 -8.70
C SER A 74 36.20 10.47 -9.46
N GLN A 75 37.38 9.89 -9.23
CA GLN A 75 37.75 8.55 -9.75
C GLN A 75 36.82 7.43 -9.27
N TYR A 76 36.02 7.66 -8.23
CA TYR A 76 35.10 6.67 -7.66
C TYR A 76 33.70 6.69 -8.29
N THR A 77 33.42 7.63 -9.20
CA THR A 77 32.07 7.81 -9.76
C THR A 77 31.58 6.55 -10.47
N GLU A 78 32.43 5.95 -11.32
CA GLU A 78 32.07 4.75 -12.06
C GLU A 78 31.88 3.55 -11.14
N ALA A 79 32.79 3.34 -10.19
CA ALA A 79 32.70 2.25 -9.22
C ALA A 79 31.44 2.35 -8.35
N LEU A 80 31.10 3.54 -7.85
CA LEU A 80 29.90 3.75 -7.02
C LEU A 80 28.61 3.60 -7.83
N ASN A 81 28.59 4.06 -9.09
CA ASN A 81 27.46 3.81 -9.98
C ASN A 81 27.25 2.31 -10.22
N TYR A 82 28.33 1.56 -10.51
CA TYR A 82 28.24 0.11 -10.70
C TYR A 82 27.70 -0.60 -9.45
N ILE A 83 28.21 -0.26 -8.27
CA ILE A 83 27.75 -0.83 -7.00
C ILE A 83 26.27 -0.48 -6.75
N ALA A 84 25.87 0.78 -6.92
CA ALA A 84 24.50 1.22 -6.71
C ALA A 84 23.52 0.51 -7.64
N THR A 85 23.86 0.40 -8.93
CA THR A 85 23.04 -0.33 -9.92
C THR A 85 22.96 -1.80 -9.57
N SER A 86 24.08 -2.44 -9.21
CA SER A 86 24.10 -3.86 -8.84
C SER A 86 23.20 -4.16 -7.64
N TYR A 87 23.17 -3.30 -6.63
CA TYR A 87 22.27 -3.44 -5.48
C TYR A 87 20.80 -3.20 -5.83
N ALA A 88 20.53 -2.25 -6.74
CA ALA A 88 19.18 -2.01 -7.21
C ALA A 88 18.65 -3.21 -8.03
N GLU A 89 19.44 -3.72 -8.97
CA GLU A 89 19.10 -4.88 -9.81
C GLU A 89 18.94 -6.17 -8.99
N ALA A 90 19.74 -6.33 -7.93
CA ALA A 90 19.59 -7.44 -6.99
C ALA A 90 18.36 -7.31 -6.06
N GLY A 91 17.59 -6.21 -6.16
CA GLY A 91 16.42 -5.96 -5.31
C GLY A 91 16.74 -5.63 -3.86
N LEU A 92 18.02 -5.38 -3.53
CA LEU A 92 18.45 -5.13 -2.15
C LEU A 92 17.97 -3.78 -1.63
N VAL A 93 17.87 -2.78 -2.51
CA VAL A 93 17.37 -1.45 -2.14
C VAL A 93 15.92 -1.53 -1.65
N GLU A 94 15.05 -2.25 -2.37
CA GLU A 94 13.64 -2.40 -1.99
C GLU A 94 13.52 -3.19 -0.67
N LYS A 95 14.27 -4.28 -0.56
CA LYS A 95 14.31 -5.06 0.68
C LYS A 95 14.75 -4.21 1.88
N TRP A 96 15.78 -3.39 1.74
CA TRP A 96 16.23 -2.50 2.83
C TRP A 96 15.17 -1.45 3.18
N LYS A 97 14.45 -0.91 2.18
CA LYS A 97 13.31 -0.02 2.45
C LYS A 97 12.23 -0.71 3.26
N GLU A 98 11.86 -1.94 2.89
CA GLU A 98 10.88 -2.75 3.62
C GLU A 98 11.34 -3.03 5.06
N ASP A 99 12.58 -3.49 5.24
CA ASP A 99 13.17 -3.81 6.55
C ASP A 99 13.21 -2.58 7.47
N ILE A 100 13.64 -1.43 6.94
CA ILE A 100 13.68 -0.16 7.69
C ILE A 100 12.27 0.30 8.04
N ASN A 101 11.34 0.25 7.08
CA ASN A 101 9.95 0.64 7.31
C ASN A 101 9.30 -0.24 8.39
N PHE A 102 9.52 -1.55 8.33
CA PHE A 102 9.05 -2.49 9.36
C PHE A 102 9.61 -2.13 10.75
N LYS A 103 10.91 -1.85 10.84
CA LYS A 103 11.56 -1.42 12.09
C LYS A 103 10.99 -0.08 12.60
N TYR A 104 10.70 0.87 11.71
CA TYR A 104 10.07 2.13 12.10
C TYR A 104 8.63 1.92 12.57
N LYS A 105 7.84 1.05 11.94
CA LYS A 105 6.50 0.68 12.41
C LYS A 105 6.52 0.06 13.80
N GLN A 106 7.48 -0.83 14.08
CA GLN A 106 7.68 -1.38 15.42
C GLN A 106 8.02 -0.29 16.44
N THR A 107 8.97 0.59 16.10
CA THR A 107 9.38 1.71 16.98
C THR A 107 8.21 2.66 17.24
N GLY A 108 7.45 2.99 16.20
CA GLY A 108 6.31 3.90 16.29
C GLY A 108 5.17 3.32 17.10
N LYS A 109 4.90 2.02 16.98
CA LYS A 109 3.94 1.31 17.85
C LYS A 109 4.30 1.44 19.32
N THR A 110 5.56 1.21 19.66
CA THR A 110 6.03 1.36 21.04
C THR A 110 5.92 2.82 21.51
N TRP A 111 6.34 3.77 20.68
CA TRP A 111 6.27 5.20 21.02
C TRP A 111 4.84 5.70 21.19
N ILE A 112 3.90 5.36 20.30
CA ILE A 112 2.52 5.83 20.43
C ILE A 112 1.82 5.20 21.64
N SER A 113 2.18 3.96 21.99
CA SER A 113 1.64 3.28 23.17
C SER A 113 2.03 3.95 24.49
N THR A 114 3.12 4.73 24.52
CA THR A 114 3.47 5.56 25.68
C THR A 114 2.78 6.93 25.68
N GLN A 115 2.20 7.36 24.56
CA GLN A 115 1.52 8.65 24.40
C GLN A 115 -0.02 8.53 24.43
N THR A 116 -0.54 7.79 25.40
CA THR A 116 -1.99 7.50 25.51
C THR A 116 -2.88 8.74 25.68
N GLN A 117 -2.32 9.86 26.15
CA GLN A 117 -3.04 11.13 26.34
C GLN A 117 -2.94 12.09 25.14
N SER A 118 -2.22 11.70 24.08
CA SER A 118 -2.08 12.56 22.89
C SER A 118 -3.35 12.54 22.03
N LYS A 119 -3.68 13.67 21.41
CA LYS A 119 -4.77 13.77 20.42
C LYS A 119 -4.56 12.81 19.24
N VAL A 120 -3.30 12.60 18.87
CA VAL A 120 -2.89 11.64 17.84
C VAL A 120 -3.28 10.21 18.22
N PHE A 121 -2.99 9.78 19.45
CA PHE A 121 -3.35 8.44 19.92
C PHE A 121 -4.87 8.23 19.93
N GLU A 122 -5.65 9.22 20.39
CA GLU A 122 -7.11 9.14 20.39
C GLU A 122 -7.67 8.97 18.97
N LYS A 123 -7.23 9.82 18.03
CA LYS A 123 -7.67 9.74 16.62
C LYS A 123 -7.25 8.43 15.95
N LEU A 124 -6.03 7.93 16.23
CA LEU A 124 -5.55 6.63 15.72
C LEU A 124 -6.38 5.46 16.26
N THR A 125 -6.75 5.52 17.54
CA THR A 125 -7.57 4.49 18.18
C THR A 125 -8.98 4.47 17.59
N GLN A 126 -9.61 5.64 17.43
CA GLN A 126 -10.91 5.77 16.78
C GLN A 126 -10.88 5.23 15.34
N MET A 127 -9.84 5.55 14.57
CA MET A 127 -9.67 5.05 13.21
C MET A 127 -9.46 3.53 13.16
N THR A 128 -8.66 2.99 14.09
CA THR A 128 -8.40 1.55 14.17
C THR A 128 -9.66 0.78 14.55
N LEU A 129 -10.41 1.27 15.54
CA LEU A 129 -11.70 0.70 15.93
C LEU A 129 -12.72 0.81 14.80
N GLY A 130 -12.75 1.93 14.08
CA GLY A 130 -13.59 2.12 12.88
C GLY A 130 -13.30 1.06 11.83
N ARG A 131 -12.03 0.86 11.46
CA ARG A 131 -11.63 -0.16 10.47
C ARG A 131 -11.85 -1.60 10.94
N LEU A 132 -11.77 -1.87 12.24
CA LEU A 132 -12.08 -3.20 12.79
C LEU A 132 -13.58 -3.51 12.75
N ASN A 133 -14.41 -2.48 12.90
CA ASN A 133 -15.87 -2.59 12.87
C ASN A 133 -16.47 -2.46 11.47
N GLU A 134 -15.70 -1.96 10.49
CA GLU A 134 -16.12 -1.95 9.10
C GLU A 134 -16.30 -3.39 8.61
N PRO A 135 -17.49 -3.76 8.09
CA PRO A 135 -17.68 -5.06 7.49
C PRO A 135 -16.69 -5.18 6.33
N LYS A 136 -15.74 -6.12 6.45
CA LYS A 136 -14.75 -6.34 5.40
C LYS A 136 -15.51 -6.58 4.09
N PRO A 137 -15.30 -5.74 3.05
CA PRO A 137 -16.00 -5.92 1.80
C PRO A 137 -15.72 -7.33 1.31
N PHE A 138 -16.78 -8.01 0.90
CA PHE A 138 -16.70 -9.35 0.35
C PHE A 138 -15.71 -9.34 -0.82
N ARG A 139 -14.53 -9.95 -0.62
CA ARG A 139 -13.50 -9.99 -1.65
C ARG A 139 -13.99 -10.89 -2.77
N ILE A 140 -14.34 -10.29 -3.90
CA ILE A 140 -14.79 -11.00 -5.11
C ILE A 140 -13.75 -12.05 -5.52
N GLU A 141 -12.46 -11.78 -5.29
CA GLU A 141 -11.33 -12.72 -5.48
C GLU A 141 -11.58 -14.09 -4.83
N ASN A 142 -12.10 -14.11 -3.60
CA ASN A 142 -12.35 -15.35 -2.85
C ASN A 142 -13.54 -16.14 -3.41
N VAL A 143 -14.42 -15.48 -4.15
CA VAL A 143 -15.64 -16.09 -4.72
C VAL A 143 -15.52 -16.33 -6.22
N GLN A 144 -14.57 -15.68 -6.86
CA GLN A 144 -14.21 -15.90 -8.25
C GLN A 144 -13.84 -17.36 -8.49
N VAL A 145 -13.08 -17.99 -7.58
CA VAL A 145 -12.72 -19.41 -7.69
C VAL A 145 -13.97 -20.30 -7.62
N SER A 146 -14.85 -20.08 -6.64
CA SER A 146 -16.11 -20.82 -6.52
C SER A 146 -17.03 -20.62 -7.73
N PHE A 147 -17.08 -19.40 -8.27
CA PHE A 147 -17.88 -19.08 -9.45
C PHE A 147 -17.32 -19.76 -10.71
N ILE A 148 -15.99 -19.77 -10.89
CA ILE A 148 -15.34 -20.50 -12.00
C ILE A 148 -15.64 -21.99 -11.91
N ILE A 149 -15.50 -22.60 -10.73
CA ILE A 149 -15.83 -24.02 -10.51
C ILE A 149 -17.30 -24.29 -10.88
N PHE A 150 -18.22 -23.42 -10.46
CA PHE A 150 -19.64 -23.54 -10.79
C PHE A 150 -19.90 -23.48 -12.29
N VAL A 151 -19.35 -22.47 -12.99
CA VAL A 151 -19.53 -22.29 -14.44
C VAL A 151 -18.96 -23.48 -15.23
N VAL A 152 -17.78 -23.97 -14.84
CA VAL A 152 -17.16 -25.16 -15.45
C VAL A 152 -18.04 -26.39 -15.23
N GLY A 153 -18.56 -26.59 -14.01
CA GLY A 153 -19.45 -27.70 -13.69
C GLY A 153 -20.73 -27.69 -14.53
N VAL A 154 -21.42 -26.55 -14.60
CA VAL A 154 -22.64 -26.40 -15.42
C VAL A 154 -22.37 -26.63 -16.90
N SER A 155 -21.23 -26.15 -17.40
CA SER A 155 -20.83 -26.33 -18.80
C SER A 155 -20.59 -27.80 -19.15
N LEU A 156 -19.89 -28.53 -18.27
CA LEU A 156 -19.62 -29.96 -18.45
C LEU A 156 -20.90 -30.80 -18.36
N SER A 157 -21.78 -30.53 -17.40
CA SER A 157 -23.07 -31.21 -17.28
C SER A 157 -23.96 -30.97 -18.50
N SER A 158 -24.01 -29.74 -19.00
CA SER A 158 -24.76 -29.39 -20.20
C SER A 158 -24.22 -30.15 -21.42
N PHE A 159 -22.89 -30.16 -21.60
CA PHE A 159 -22.25 -30.90 -22.68
C PHE A 159 -22.55 -32.40 -22.63
N TYR A 160 -22.49 -33.01 -21.45
CA TYR A 160 -22.81 -34.43 -21.26
C TYR A 160 -24.26 -34.73 -21.61
N PHE A 161 -25.20 -33.89 -21.16
CA PHE A 161 -26.61 -34.01 -21.48
C PHE A 161 -26.89 -33.92 -22.99
N PHE A 162 -26.25 -32.98 -23.70
CA PHE A 162 -26.38 -32.88 -25.16
C PHE A 162 -25.81 -34.11 -25.87
N LYS A 163 -24.65 -34.60 -25.44
CA LYS A 163 -24.03 -35.81 -26.01
C LYS A 163 -24.93 -37.03 -25.85
N GLU A 164 -25.51 -37.21 -24.66
CA GLU A 164 -26.38 -38.36 -24.38
C GLU A 164 -27.68 -38.31 -25.18
N ASN A 165 -28.32 -37.14 -25.26
CA ASN A 165 -29.49 -36.95 -26.12
C ASN A 165 -29.18 -37.19 -27.60
N LEU A 166 -28.04 -36.71 -28.10
CA LEU A 166 -27.63 -36.98 -29.49
C LEU A 166 -27.44 -38.48 -29.73
N ASN A 167 -26.79 -39.21 -28.81
CA ASN A 167 -26.62 -40.66 -28.92
C ASN A 167 -27.97 -41.39 -28.95
N VAL A 168 -28.95 -40.97 -28.14
CA VAL A 168 -30.30 -41.53 -28.16
C VAL A 168 -30.98 -41.26 -29.51
N ILE A 169 -30.84 -40.05 -30.05
CA ILE A 169 -31.41 -39.68 -31.36
C ILE A 169 -30.77 -40.52 -32.47
N PHE A 170 -29.44 -40.63 -32.52
CA PHE A 170 -28.73 -41.43 -33.54
C PHE A 170 -29.13 -42.91 -33.48
N LYS A 171 -29.21 -43.47 -32.27
CA LYS A 171 -29.65 -44.86 -32.08
C LYS A 171 -31.09 -45.09 -32.57
N ASN A 172 -31.97 -44.12 -32.39
CA ASN A 172 -33.36 -44.19 -32.88
C ASN A 172 -33.47 -44.00 -34.40
N MET A 173 -32.48 -43.34 -35.05
CA MET A 173 -32.43 -43.16 -36.50
C MET A 173 -31.83 -44.37 -37.25
N GLY A 174 -31.39 -45.41 -36.54
CA GLY A 174 -30.84 -46.63 -37.17
C GLY A 174 -29.41 -46.48 -37.70
N TYR A 175 -28.67 -45.48 -37.21
CA TYR A 175 -27.23 -45.35 -37.39
C TYR A 175 -26.44 -46.04 -36.27
#